data_AF-A0A379WVV3-F1
#
_entry.id   AF-A0A379WVV3-F1
#
_cell.length_a   1.000
_cell.length_b   1.000
_cell.length_c   1.000
_cell.angle_alpha   90.00
_cell.angle_beta   90.00
_cell.angle_gamma   90.00
#
_symmetry.space_group_name_H-M   'P 1'
#
loop_
_entity.id
_entity.type
_entity.pdbx_description
1 polymer ?
#
loop_
_entity_poly.entity_id
_entity_poly.type
_entity_poly.pdbx_seq_one_letter_code
_entity_poly.pdbx_strand_id
1 'polypeptide(L)' 'MLFGLIKAHFADLMENRYLALSFEIAELHPTLNYKQNNVHALFK' A
#
# COMPACT_ATOMS: atom_id res chain seq x y z
N MET A 1 7.04 10.07 -1.66
CA MET A 1 6.30 9.34 -0.60
C MET A 1 5.23 8.46 -1.25
N LEU A 2 4.90 7.29 -0.68
CA LEU A 2 4.00 6.28 -1.28
C LEU A 2 2.63 6.83 -1.71
N PHE A 3 2.01 7.67 -0.88
CA PHE A 3 0.74 8.31 -1.25
C PHE A 3 0.85 9.21 -2.50
N GLY A 4 2.02 9.80 -2.76
CA GLY A 4 2.28 10.54 -4.00
C GLY A 4 2.21 9.66 -5.24
N LEU A 5 2.72 8.43 -5.18
CA LEU A 5 2.61 7.46 -6.27
C LEU A 5 1.15 7.04 -6.51
N ILE A 6 0.40 6.82 -5.42
CA ILE A 6 -1.03 6.49 -5.50
C ILE A 6 -1.80 7.64 -6.17
N LYS A 7 -1.58 8.89 -5.74
CA LYS A 7 -2.21 10.06 -6.37
C LYS A 7 -1.85 10.19 -7.85
N ALA A 8 -0.58 9.98 -8.22
CA ALA A 8 -0.15 10.05 -9.61
C ALA A 8 -0.86 9.01 -10.48
N HIS A 9 -1.04 7.79 -9.97
CA HIS A 9 -1.78 6.73 -10.68
C HIS A 9 -3.26 7.09 -10.89
N PHE A 10 -3.89 7.75 -9.91
CA PHE A 10 -5.31 8.11 -9.97
C PHE A 10 -5.59 9.51 -10.53
N ALA A 11 -4.58 10.22 -11.02
CA ALA A 11 -4.71 11.61 -11.47
C ALA A 11 -5.81 11.78 -12.52
N ASP A 12 -5.76 10.99 -13.59
CA ASP A 12 -6.76 11.04 -14.67
C ASP A 12 -8.18 10.76 -14.15
N LEU A 13 -8.32 9.83 -13.21
CA LEU A 13 -9.62 9.50 -12.63
C LEU A 13 -10.15 10.59 -11.70
N MET A 14 -9.27 11.29 -11.00
CA MET A 14 -9.62 12.40 -10.12
C MET A 14 -10.14 13.62 -10.92
N GLU A 15 -9.59 13.85 -12.11
CA GLU A 15 -10.02 14.94 -13.00
C GLU A 15 -11.38 14.67 -13.67
N ASN A 16 -11.72 13.40 -13.92
CA ASN A 16 -12.88 13.04 -14.74
C ASN A 16 -14.13 12.64 -13.93
N ARG A 17 -14.04 12.49 -12.60
CA ARG A 17 -15.18 12.15 -11.74
C ARG A 17 -14.90 12.46 -10.27
N TYR A 18 -15.96 12.55 -9.48
CA TYR A 18 -15.83 12.62 -8.03
C TYR A 18 -15.22 11.33 -7.47
N LEU A 19 -14.05 11.47 -6.84
CA LEU A 19 -13.29 10.40 -6.23
C LEU A 19 -12.65 10.93 -4.95
N ALA A 20 -12.67 10.14 -3.88
CA ALA A 20 -11.96 10.44 -2.64
C ALA A 20 -10.87 9.37 -2.41
N LEU A 21 -9.65 9.82 -2.10
CA LEU A 21 -8.53 8.93 -1.80
C LEU A 21 -8.07 9.16 -0.37
N SER A 22 -8.09 8.10 0.42
CA SER A 22 -7.53 8.04 1.77
C SER A 22 -6.46 6.97 1.81
N PHE A 23 -5.41 7.20 2.60
CA PHE A 23 -4.30 6.27 2.74
C PHE A 23 -3.80 6.29 4.18
N GLU A 24 -3.65 5.10 4.76
CA GLU A 24 -3.19 4.88 6.12
C GLU A 24 -1.93 4.01 6.11
N ILE A 25 -0.97 4.37 6.97
CA ILE A 25 0.17 3.51 7.31
C ILE A 25 0.02 3.14 8.77
N ALA A 26 -0.06 1.85 9.06
CA ALA A 26 -0.05 1.31 10.40
C ALA A 26 1.05 0.26 10.52
N GLU A 27 1.67 0.19 11.69
CA GLU A 27 2.61 -0.86 12.02
C GLU A 27 1.86 -2.13 12.43
N LEU A 28 2.45 -3.28 12.10
CA LEU A 28 1.97 -4.55 12.63
C LEU A 28 2.27 -4.61 14.13
N HIS A 29 1.45 -5.36 14.88
CA HIS A 29 1.68 -5.54 16.30
C HIS A 29 3.10 -6.10 16.54
N PRO A 30 3.88 -5.54 17.48
CA PRO A 30 5.32 -5.84 17.60
C PRO A 30 5.62 -7.31 17.95
N THR A 31 4.81 -7.96 18.79
CA THR A 31 5.05 -9.34 19.26
C THR A 31 4.04 -10.36 18.73
N LEU A 32 2.79 -9.96 18.51
CA LEU A 32 1.71 -10.81 18.02
C LEU A 32 1.64 -10.78 16.49
N ASN A 33 2.75 -11.11 15.83
CA ASN A 33 2.83 -11.21 14.38
C ASN A 33 3.54 -12.51 13.95
N TYR A 34 2.76 -13.44 13.39
CA TYR A 34 3.25 -14.77 13.00
C TYR A 34 3.23 -14.89 11.46
N LYS A 35 4.28 -15.48 10.87
CA LYS A 35 4.45 -15.57 9.40
C LYS A 35 4.84 -16.99 9.00
N GLN A 36 4.26 -17.49 7.92
CA GLN A 36 4.72 -18.68 7.19
C GLN A 36 4.78 -18.33 5.70
N ASN A 37 5.99 -18.18 5.15
CA ASN A 37 6.19 -17.73 3.78
C ASN A 37 7.39 -18.46 3.14
N ASN A 38 7.13 -19.30 2.15
CA ASN A 38 8.16 -20.05 1.41
C ASN A 38 8.74 -19.29 0.22
N VAL A 39 8.17 -18.15 -0.18
CA VAL A 39 8.64 -17.31 -1.31
C VAL A 39 10.02 -16.72 -1.05
N HIS A 40 10.42 -16.54 0.21
CA HIS A 40 11.79 -16.14 0.56
C HIS A 40 12.86 -17.11 0.01
N ALA A 41 12.50 -18.36 -0.27
CA ALA A 41 13.43 -19.31 -0.90
C ALA A 41 13.83 -18.89 -2.32
N LEU A 42 13.02 -18.07 -3.00
CA LEU A 42 13.25 -17.64 -4.38
C LEU A 42 14.11 -16.37 -4.52
N PHE A 43 14.31 -15.60 -3.44
CA PHE A 43 14.88 -14.25 -3.51
C PHE A 43 15.96 -13.99 -2.44
N LYS A 44 16.83 -14.99 -2.16
CA LYS A 44 17.93 -14.86 -1.19
C LYS A 44 18.95 -13.78 -1.57
#